data_AF-A0A941GDZ7-F1
#
_entry.id   AF-A0A941GDZ7-F1
#
_cell.length_a   1.000
_cell.length_b   1.000
_cell.length_c   1.000
_cell.angle_alpha   90.00
_cell.angle_beta   90.00
_cell.angle_gamma   90.00
#
_symmetry.space_group_name_H-M   'P 1'
#
loop_
_entity.id
_entity.type
_entity.pdbx_description
1 polymer ?
#
loop_
_entity_poly.entity_id
_entity_poly.type
_entity_poly.pdbx_seq_one_letter_code
_entity_poly.pdbx_strand_id
1 'polypeptide(L)'
;MTASKPPGAAVPATDIARVLGFASPAYATALARHAPAELAPDLVLYDLAEASRDNRDLRADHSFLQGRFWKIGQSGQGDGWLLGRDGLVHWFDHNHGDIAEGLLVGMGLDLDQWIELARVIKQYERRLDVDEALFDDAACREEFRQALNAISPTLFDLYPYGYF
;
A
#
# COMPACT_ATOMS: atom_id res chain seq x y z
N MET A 1 -41.17 -2.30 7.16
CA MET A 1 -40.26 -2.63 6.05
C MET A 1 -38.87 -2.17 6.44
N THR A 2 -38.06 -3.08 6.98
CA THR A 2 -36.64 -2.86 7.26
C THR A 2 -35.93 -4.08 6.69
N ALA A 3 -35.33 -3.92 5.51
CA ALA A 3 -34.51 -4.97 4.92
C ALA A 3 -33.18 -4.99 5.65
N SER A 4 -33.00 -5.94 6.56
CA SER A 4 -31.69 -6.26 7.12
C SER A 4 -30.80 -6.80 5.99
N LYS A 5 -29.70 -6.09 5.73
CA LYS A 5 -28.60 -6.54 4.87
C LYS A 5 -28.07 -7.87 5.43
N PRO A 6 -27.88 -8.91 4.60
CA PRO A 6 -27.36 -10.18 5.10
C PRO A 6 -25.90 -10.01 5.55
N PRO A 7 -25.46 -10.74 6.58
CA PRO A 7 -24.05 -10.78 6.96
C PRO A 7 -23.22 -11.29 5.78
N GLY A 8 -22.14 -10.57 5.46
CA GLY A 8 -21.24 -10.92 4.36
C GLY A 8 -20.74 -12.35 4.54
N ALA A 9 -21.12 -13.23 3.61
CA ALA A 9 -20.67 -14.61 3.62
C ALA A 9 -19.14 -14.64 3.49
N ALA A 10 -18.49 -15.41 4.37
CA ALA A 10 -17.07 -15.71 4.22
C ALA A 10 -16.86 -16.43 2.88
N VAL A 11 -16.01 -15.85 2.02
CA VAL A 11 -15.67 -16.44 0.72
C VAL A 11 -14.89 -17.73 0.96
N PRO A 12 -15.31 -18.88 0.39
CA PRO A 12 -14.60 -20.15 0.56
C PRO A 12 -13.17 -20.08 0.02
N ALA A 13 -12.23 -20.75 0.70
CA ALA A 13 -10.81 -20.77 0.31
C ALA A 13 -10.54 -21.23 -1.13
N THR A 14 -11.44 -22.03 -1.69
CA THR A 14 -11.38 -22.54 -3.07
C THR A 14 -11.77 -21.49 -4.12
N ASP A 15 -12.54 -20.47 -3.76
CA ASP A 15 -12.85 -19.32 -4.63
C ASP A 15 -11.76 -18.25 -4.58
N ILE A 16 -11.01 -18.17 -3.47
CA ILE A 16 -9.88 -17.26 -3.31
C ILE A 16 -8.82 -17.54 -4.39
N ALA A 17 -8.38 -18.79 -4.55
CA ALA A 17 -7.36 -19.14 -5.56
C ALA A 17 -7.79 -18.87 -7.02
N ARG A 18 -9.10 -18.90 -7.31
CA ARG A 18 -9.66 -18.69 -8.65
C ARG A 18 -9.94 -17.22 -8.95
N VAL A 19 -10.25 -16.41 -7.94
CA VAL A 19 -10.33 -14.94 -8.03
C VAL A 19 -8.93 -14.30 -8.03
N LEU A 20 -7.98 -14.90 -7.32
CA LEU A 20 -6.57 -14.53 -7.27
C LEU A 20 -5.77 -15.06 -8.46
N GLY A 21 -6.06 -14.66 -9.70
CA GLY A 21 -5.19 -14.91 -10.87
C GLY A 21 -3.71 -14.44 -10.69
N PHE A 22 -3.41 -13.85 -9.55
CA PHE A 22 -2.10 -13.75 -8.92
C PHE A 22 -2.27 -13.97 -7.41
N ALA A 23 -2.13 -15.20 -6.92
CA ALA A 23 -1.98 -15.43 -5.50
C ALA A 23 -0.55 -15.01 -5.15
N SER A 24 -0.35 -13.79 -4.64
CA SER A 24 0.94 -13.43 -4.04
C SER A 24 1.03 -14.13 -2.68
N PRO A 25 1.91 -15.14 -2.52
CA PRO A 25 2.09 -15.78 -1.22
C PRO A 25 2.55 -14.76 -0.19
N ALA A 26 3.31 -13.74 -0.61
CA ALA A 26 3.73 -12.65 0.25
C ALA A 26 2.53 -11.83 0.76
N TYR A 27 1.58 -11.46 -0.10
CA TYR A 27 0.38 -10.72 0.33
C TYR A 27 -0.53 -11.55 1.25
N ALA A 28 -0.79 -12.82 0.90
CA ALA A 28 -1.57 -13.71 1.77
C ALA A 28 -0.90 -13.92 3.14
N THR A 29 0.43 -14.04 3.16
CA THR A 29 1.20 -14.17 4.40
C THR A 29 1.17 -12.87 5.21
N ALA A 30 1.24 -11.71 4.57
CA ALA A 30 1.14 -10.42 5.25
C ALA A 30 -0.24 -10.22 5.87
N LEU A 31 -1.34 -10.58 5.20
CA LEU A 31 -2.68 -10.56 5.80
C LEU A 31 -2.80 -11.48 7.02
N ALA A 32 -2.03 -12.57 7.05
CA ALA A 32 -1.97 -13.45 8.23
C ALA A 32 -1.16 -12.85 9.40
N ARG A 33 -0.18 -11.98 9.10
CA ARG A 33 0.69 -11.33 10.11
C ARG A 33 0.19 -9.96 10.55
N HIS A 34 -0.55 -9.28 9.69
CA HIS A 34 -0.97 -7.89 9.83
C HIS A 34 -2.43 -7.78 9.48
N ALA A 35 -3.23 -7.27 10.42
CA ALA A 35 -4.63 -7.00 10.15
C ALA A 35 -4.76 -5.88 9.11
N PRO A 36 -5.67 -5.99 8.14
CA PRO A 36 -5.98 -4.90 7.23
C PRO A 36 -6.44 -3.68 8.03
N ALA A 37 -5.87 -2.53 7.68
CA ALA A 37 -6.07 -1.29 8.41
C ALA A 37 -5.47 -0.12 7.63
N GLU A 38 -5.94 1.07 7.97
CA GLU A 38 -5.19 2.30 7.77
C GLU A 38 -3.98 2.28 8.73
N LEU A 39 -2.80 2.00 8.17
CA LEU A 39 -1.55 1.94 8.93
C LEU A 39 -1.02 3.36 9.17
N ALA A 40 -1.06 4.17 8.13
CA ALA A 40 -0.91 5.63 8.11
C ALA A 40 -1.84 6.19 7.01
N PRO A 41 -2.16 7.51 7.01
CA PRO A 41 -2.98 8.15 5.97
C PRO A 41 -2.54 7.80 4.55
N ASP A 42 -1.24 7.73 4.31
CA ASP A 42 -0.67 7.43 2.99
C ASP A 42 -0.51 5.93 2.70
N LEU A 43 -0.75 5.07 3.69
CA LEU A 43 -0.51 3.63 3.64
C LEU A 43 -1.71 2.85 4.21
N VAL A 44 -2.77 2.74 3.42
CA VAL A 44 -3.94 1.91 3.72
C VAL A 44 -3.72 0.51 3.16
N LEU A 45 -3.69 -0.50 4.03
CA LEU A 45 -3.61 -1.91 3.64
C LEU A 45 -5.03 -2.49 3.49
N TYR A 46 -5.35 -2.97 2.29
CA TYR A 46 -6.63 -3.61 2.03
C TYR A 46 -6.78 -4.96 2.73
N ASP A 47 -8.01 -5.30 3.07
CA ASP A 47 -8.37 -6.69 3.34
C ASP A 47 -8.45 -7.53 2.05
N LEU A 48 -8.58 -8.85 2.21
CA LEU A 48 -8.61 -9.76 1.06
C LEU A 48 -9.80 -9.48 0.13
N ALA A 49 -10.96 -9.10 0.66
CA ALA A 49 -12.17 -8.89 -0.12
C ALA A 49 -12.11 -7.56 -0.90
N GLU A 50 -11.54 -6.51 -0.31
CA GLU A 50 -11.21 -5.24 -0.95
C GLU A 50 -10.19 -5.45 -2.06
N ALA A 51 -9.04 -6.02 -1.74
CA ALA A 51 -8.00 -6.27 -2.74
C ALA A 51 -8.50 -7.17 -3.89
N SER A 52 -9.28 -8.20 -3.59
CA SER A 52 -9.83 -9.09 -4.62
C SER A 52 -10.81 -8.38 -5.56
N ARG A 53 -11.66 -7.49 -5.03
CA ARG A 53 -12.59 -6.71 -5.85
C ARG A 53 -11.83 -5.70 -6.71
N ASP A 54 -10.96 -4.91 -6.10
CA ASP A 54 -10.22 -3.85 -6.77
C ASP A 54 -9.31 -4.41 -7.87
N ASN A 55 -8.58 -5.49 -7.58
CA ASN A 55 -7.74 -6.14 -8.59
C ASN A 55 -8.55 -6.79 -9.73
N ARG A 56 -9.74 -7.34 -9.45
CA ARG A 56 -10.59 -7.87 -10.52
C ARG A 56 -11.03 -6.75 -11.46
N ASP A 57 -11.46 -5.62 -10.89
CA ASP A 57 -11.96 -4.49 -11.66
C ASP A 57 -10.82 -3.83 -12.45
N LEU A 58 -9.68 -3.55 -11.81
CA LEU A 58 -8.47 -3.04 -12.48
C LEU A 58 -7.98 -3.94 -13.64
N ARG A 59 -8.07 -5.27 -13.49
CA ARG A 59 -7.61 -6.21 -14.53
C ARG A 59 -8.56 -6.33 -15.70
N ALA A 60 -9.83 -5.96 -15.55
CA ALA A 60 -10.77 -5.92 -16.64
C ALA A 60 -10.38 -4.83 -17.65
N ASP A 61 -9.89 -3.71 -17.14
CA ASP A 61 -9.51 -2.54 -17.94
C ASP A 61 -8.01 -2.50 -18.29
N HIS A 62 -7.17 -3.16 -17.48
CA HIS A 62 -5.71 -3.10 -17.60
C HIS A 62 -5.07 -4.50 -17.56
N SER A 63 -5.03 -5.17 -18.72
CA SER A 63 -4.50 -6.54 -18.84
C SER A 63 -3.03 -6.69 -18.46
N PHE A 64 -2.23 -5.62 -18.53
CA PHE A 64 -0.80 -5.65 -18.16
C PHE A 64 -0.57 -5.95 -16.66
N LEU A 65 -1.56 -5.70 -15.80
CA LEU A 65 -1.49 -6.03 -14.37
C LEU A 65 -1.63 -7.54 -14.13
N GLN A 66 -2.28 -8.26 -15.05
CA GLN A 66 -2.61 -9.67 -14.88
C GLN A 66 -1.35 -10.52 -14.76
N GLY A 67 -1.23 -11.25 -13.65
CA GLY A 67 -0.08 -12.12 -13.37
C GLY A 67 1.23 -11.38 -13.07
N ARG A 68 1.23 -10.05 -13.01
CA ARG A 68 2.44 -9.22 -12.81
C ARG A 68 2.38 -8.39 -11.54
N PHE A 69 1.23 -7.78 -11.28
CA PHE A 69 1.02 -6.90 -10.14
C PHE A 69 -0.27 -7.24 -9.40
N TRP A 70 -0.27 -6.92 -8.12
CA TRP A 70 -1.42 -7.02 -7.24
C TRP A 70 -1.53 -5.78 -6.39
N LYS A 71 -2.60 -5.00 -6.55
CA LYS A 71 -2.84 -3.84 -5.68
C LYS A 71 -3.11 -4.33 -4.26
N ILE A 72 -2.28 -3.88 -3.32
CA ILE A 72 -2.31 -4.26 -1.90
C ILE A 72 -2.97 -3.19 -1.04
N GLY A 73 -3.13 -1.99 -1.58
CA GLY A 73 -3.59 -0.84 -0.82
C GLY A 73 -3.61 0.44 -1.62
N GLN A 74 -3.89 1.53 -0.91
CA GLN A 74 -3.85 2.88 -1.47
C GLN A 74 -3.47 3.91 -0.40
N SER A 75 -3.22 5.16 -0.80
CA SER A 75 -3.28 6.30 0.12
C SER A 75 -4.72 6.73 0.38
N GLY A 76 -4.92 7.55 1.41
CA GLY A 76 -6.21 8.19 1.69
C GLY A 76 -6.69 9.11 0.56
N GLN A 77 -5.77 9.52 -0.33
CA GLN A 77 -6.08 10.33 -1.51
C GLN A 77 -6.35 9.52 -2.77
N GLY A 78 -5.98 8.23 -2.80
CA GLY A 78 -6.31 7.30 -3.89
C GLY A 78 -5.11 6.75 -4.66
N ASP A 79 -3.88 7.17 -4.33
CA ASP A 79 -2.67 6.64 -4.95
C ASP A 79 -2.51 5.15 -4.68
N GLY A 80 -2.12 4.37 -5.69
CA GLY A 80 -2.08 2.92 -5.61
C GLY A 80 -0.76 2.38 -5.04
N TRP A 81 -0.86 1.38 -4.17
CA TRP A 81 0.28 0.54 -3.78
C TRP A 81 0.11 -0.86 -4.37
N LEU A 82 1.08 -1.31 -5.17
CA LEU A 82 1.04 -2.59 -5.87
C LEU A 82 2.23 -3.46 -5.51
N LEU A 83 1.98 -4.74 -5.25
CA LEU A 83 3.01 -5.76 -5.09
C LEU A 83 3.28 -6.46 -6.43
N GLY A 84 4.52 -6.37 -6.89
CA GLY A 84 5.00 -7.06 -8.07
C GLY A 84 5.24 -8.56 -7.83
N ARG A 85 5.33 -9.32 -8.93
CA ARG A 85 5.67 -10.76 -8.88
C ARG A 85 7.06 -11.05 -8.36
N ASP A 86 7.95 -10.09 -8.52
CA ASP A 86 9.30 -10.06 -7.95
C ASP A 86 9.29 -9.90 -6.42
N GLY A 87 8.13 -9.62 -5.82
CA GLY A 87 7.98 -9.40 -4.38
C GLY A 87 8.21 -7.95 -3.96
N LEU A 88 8.38 -7.02 -4.90
CA LEU A 88 8.67 -5.62 -4.62
C LEU A 88 7.42 -4.73 -4.76
N VAL A 89 7.33 -3.72 -3.91
CA VAL A 89 6.26 -2.74 -3.89
C VAL A 89 6.53 -1.63 -4.91
N HIS A 90 5.46 -1.24 -5.58
CA HIS A 90 5.40 -0.18 -6.57
C HIS A 90 4.31 0.81 -6.16
N TRP A 91 4.54 2.08 -6.47
CA TRP A 91 3.60 3.17 -6.25
C TRP A 91 3.04 3.68 -7.58
N PHE A 92 1.81 4.17 -7.53
CA PHE A 92 1.12 4.77 -8.68
C PHE A 92 0.35 6.03 -8.23
N ASP A 93 0.64 7.17 -8.86
CA ASP A 93 -0.10 8.41 -8.67
C ASP A 93 -1.44 8.39 -9.41
N HIS A 94 -2.54 8.44 -8.67
CA HIS A 94 -3.87 8.40 -9.27
C HIS A 94 -4.22 9.68 -10.07
N ASN A 95 -3.48 10.77 -9.88
CA ASN A 95 -3.69 12.02 -10.61
C ASN A 95 -3.09 11.98 -12.04
N HIS A 96 -2.21 11.01 -12.32
CA HIS A 96 -1.60 10.85 -13.65
C HIS A 96 -2.49 10.12 -14.67
N GLY A 97 -3.76 9.89 -14.32
CA GLY A 97 -4.77 9.28 -15.19
C GLY A 97 -4.91 7.78 -14.93
N ASP A 98 -5.15 7.02 -16.00
CA ASP A 98 -5.31 5.58 -15.89
C ASP A 98 -3.96 4.89 -15.64
N ILE A 99 -3.99 3.84 -14.84
CA ILE A 99 -2.79 3.08 -14.51
C ILE A 99 -2.15 2.47 -15.77
N ALA A 100 -0.85 2.67 -15.92
CA ALA A 100 -0.06 2.14 -17.03
C ALA A 100 1.31 1.70 -16.53
N GLU A 101 1.92 0.73 -17.23
CA GLU A 101 3.21 0.14 -16.82
C GLU A 101 4.31 1.19 -16.64
N GLY A 102 4.38 2.18 -17.53
CA GLY A 102 5.38 3.26 -17.45
C GLY A 102 5.13 4.30 -16.35
N LEU A 103 4.01 4.22 -15.64
CA LEU A 103 3.64 5.11 -14.53
C LEU A 103 3.86 4.47 -13.16
N LEU A 104 4.28 3.21 -13.11
CA LEU A 104 4.61 2.53 -11.84
C LEU A 104 6.02 2.88 -11.40
N VAL A 105 6.14 3.40 -10.17
CA VAL A 105 7.43 3.70 -9.55
C VAL A 105 7.81 2.55 -8.63
N GLY A 106 8.91 1.86 -8.92
CA GLY A 106 9.45 0.82 -8.05
C GLY A 106 10.05 1.42 -6.78
N MET A 107 9.57 1.00 -5.62
CA MET A 107 9.96 1.60 -4.33
C MET A 107 11.19 0.94 -3.70
N GLY A 108 11.64 -0.20 -4.23
CA GLY A 108 12.74 -0.98 -3.64
C GLY A 108 12.41 -1.53 -2.25
N LEU A 109 11.13 -1.78 -1.98
CA LEU A 109 10.62 -2.35 -0.73
C LEU A 109 10.00 -3.70 -1.01
N ASP A 110 10.25 -4.70 -0.16
CA ASP A 110 9.32 -5.80 -0.03
C ASP A 110 8.09 -5.38 0.82
N LEU A 111 7.15 -6.30 1.00
CA LEU A 111 5.93 -6.02 1.73
C LEU A 111 6.16 -5.77 3.23
N ASP A 112 7.11 -6.46 3.87
CA ASP A 112 7.37 -6.28 5.29
C ASP A 112 8.04 -4.92 5.55
N GLN A 113 8.95 -4.51 4.67
CA GLN A 113 9.55 -3.17 4.64
C GLN A 113 8.49 -2.08 4.39
N TRP A 114 7.51 -2.32 3.52
CA TRP A 114 6.40 -1.38 3.30
C TRP A 114 5.50 -1.23 4.55
N ILE A 115 5.27 -2.31 5.30
CA ILE A 115 4.56 -2.23 6.59
C ILE A 115 5.41 -1.48 7.63
N GLU A 116 6.72 -1.67 7.65
CA GLU A 116 7.63 -0.93 8.53
C GLU A 116 7.62 0.57 8.21
N LEU A 117 7.66 0.93 6.93
CA LEU A 117 7.49 2.30 6.44
C LEU A 117 6.23 2.92 7.05
N ALA A 118 5.08 2.23 6.97
CA ALA A 118 3.84 2.76 7.53
C ALA A 118 3.91 3.04 9.04
N ARG A 119 4.68 2.25 9.81
CA ARG A 119 4.88 2.51 11.24
C ARG A 119 5.75 3.75 11.48
N VAL A 120 6.82 3.91 10.70
CA VAL A 120 7.68 5.09 10.78
C VAL A 120 6.88 6.35 10.44
N ILE A 121 6.15 6.34 9.33
CA ILE A 121 5.29 7.48 8.92
C ILE A 121 4.32 7.85 10.04
N LYS A 122 3.55 6.88 10.56
CA LYS A 122 2.60 7.11 11.65
C LYS A 122 3.25 7.69 12.92
N GLN A 123 4.49 7.29 13.22
CA GLN A 123 5.22 7.82 14.37
C GLN A 123 5.60 9.29 14.16
N TYR A 124 6.05 9.65 12.96
CA TYR A 124 6.44 11.03 12.64
C TYR A 124 5.24 11.95 12.52
N GLU A 125 4.13 11.50 11.92
CA GLU A 125 2.86 12.24 11.90
C GLU A 125 2.42 12.64 13.30
N ARG A 126 2.42 11.69 14.25
CA ARG A 126 2.06 11.98 15.64
C ARG A 126 2.99 12.98 16.32
N ARG A 127 4.28 13.04 15.92
CA ARG A 127 5.22 14.04 16.44
C ARG A 127 4.92 15.41 15.85
N LEU A 128 4.71 15.47 14.54
CA LEU A 128 4.40 16.70 13.79
C LEU A 128 3.05 17.30 14.20
N ASP A 129 2.05 16.46 14.47
CA ASP A 129 0.74 16.88 15.00
C ASP A 129 0.82 17.54 16.38
N VAL A 130 1.84 17.19 17.17
CA VAL A 130 2.06 17.75 18.52
C VAL A 130 2.86 19.05 18.46
N ASP A 131 3.83 19.13 17.54
CA ASP A 131 4.70 20.29 17.38
C ASP A 131 4.97 20.55 15.90
N GLU A 132 4.19 21.45 15.31
CA GLU A 132 4.33 21.87 13.91
C GLU A 132 5.68 22.54 13.63
N ALA A 133 6.39 23.07 14.64
CA ALA A 133 7.72 23.65 14.43
C ALA A 133 8.75 22.61 13.96
N LEU A 134 8.47 21.32 14.17
CA LEU A 134 9.32 20.23 13.70
C LEU A 134 9.36 20.14 12.17
N PHE A 135 8.36 20.64 11.43
CA PHE A 135 8.38 20.67 9.96
C PHE A 135 9.60 21.43 9.41
N ASP A 136 10.01 22.50 10.10
CA ASP A 136 11.16 23.33 9.71
C ASP A 136 12.48 22.92 10.43
N ASP A 137 12.44 21.90 11.29
CA ASP A 137 13.61 21.43 12.03
C ASP A 137 14.49 20.51 11.18
N ALA A 138 15.67 21.02 10.79
CA ALA A 138 16.65 20.29 9.99
C ALA A 138 17.13 18.98 10.65
N ALA A 139 17.21 18.92 11.98
CA ALA A 139 17.60 17.71 12.69
C ALA A 139 16.47 16.67 12.66
N CYS A 140 15.21 17.11 12.81
CA CYS A 140 14.05 16.22 12.69
C CYS A 140 13.92 15.65 11.27
N ARG A 141 14.11 16.50 10.25
CA ARG A 141 14.17 16.08 8.85
C ARG A 141 15.27 15.06 8.56
N GLU A 142 16.46 15.26 9.13
CA GLU A 142 17.57 14.33 8.95
C GLU A 142 17.33 13.00 9.68
N GLU A 143 16.74 13.03 10.88
CA GLU A 143 16.29 11.83 11.61
C GLU A 143 15.27 11.03 10.77
N PHE A 144 14.32 11.72 10.15
CA PHE A 144 13.32 11.11 9.27
C PHE A 144 13.95 10.49 8.02
N ARG A 145 14.88 11.20 7.38
CA ARG A 145 15.68 10.67 6.26
C ARG A 145 16.42 9.40 6.64
N GLN A 146 17.08 9.39 7.79
CA GLN A 146 17.82 8.23 8.27
C GLN A 146 16.90 7.06 8.58
N ALA A 147 15.73 7.30 9.18
CA ALA A 147 14.74 6.27 9.47
C ALA A 147 14.21 5.61 8.18
N LEU A 148 13.84 6.41 7.17
CA LEU A 148 13.41 5.91 5.86
C LEU A 148 14.53 5.11 5.16
N ASN A 149 15.73 5.67 5.11
CA ASN A 149 16.86 5.04 4.42
C ASN A 149 17.41 3.79 5.15
N ALA A 150 17.09 3.61 6.44
CA ALA A 150 17.38 2.39 7.17
C ALA A 150 16.50 1.21 6.73
N ILE A 151 15.27 1.50 6.25
CA ILE A 151 14.35 0.48 5.71
C ILE A 151 14.84 0.02 4.34
N SER A 152 15.10 0.96 3.43
CA SER A 152 15.66 0.69 2.11
C SER A 152 16.51 1.86 1.62
N PRO A 153 17.67 1.60 0.96
CA PRO A 153 18.51 2.67 0.45
C PRO A 153 17.71 3.63 -0.45
N THR A 154 17.93 4.94 -0.28
CA THR A 154 17.28 6.02 -1.06
C THR A 154 15.77 6.16 -0.90
N LEU A 155 15.14 5.43 0.04
CA LEU A 155 13.70 5.49 0.26
C LEU A 155 13.20 6.90 0.59
N PHE A 156 13.97 7.71 1.32
CA PHE A 156 13.56 9.09 1.60
C PHE A 156 13.38 9.91 0.32
N ASP A 157 14.28 9.76 -0.66
CA ASP A 157 14.21 10.53 -1.90
C ASP A 157 13.17 9.95 -2.89
N LEU A 158 12.78 8.68 -2.71
CA LEU A 158 11.75 8.00 -3.52
C LEU A 158 10.33 8.14 -2.95
N TYR A 159 10.20 8.44 -1.65
CA TYR A 159 8.90 8.45 -0.98
C TYR A 159 8.03 9.59 -1.56
N PRO A 160 6.79 9.29 -2.02
CA PRO A 160 6.04 10.21 -2.87
C PRO A 160 5.38 11.37 -2.12
N TYR A 161 5.39 11.36 -0.78
CA TYR A 161 4.72 12.38 0.02
C TYR A 161 5.74 13.27 0.75
N GLY A 162 5.55 14.58 0.64
CA GLY A 162 6.42 15.59 1.23
C GLY A 162 6.06 15.88 2.68
N TYR A 163 6.82 15.34 3.62
CA TYR A 163 6.72 15.66 5.05
C TYR A 163 7.70 16.76 5.49
N PHE A 164 8.82 16.96 4.77
CA PHE A 164 9.90 17.92 5.07
C PHE A 164 10.66 18.35 3.81
#